data_AF-A0A507EKM4-F1
#
_entry.id   AF-A0A507EKM4-F1
#
_cell.length_a   1.000
_cell.length_b   1.000
_cell.length_c   1.000
_cell.angle_alpha   90.00
_cell.angle_beta   90.00
_cell.angle_gamma   90.00
#
_symmetry.space_group_name_H-M   'P 1'
#
loop_
_entity.id
_entity.type
_entity.pdbx_description
1 polymer ?
#
loop_
_entity_poly.entity_id
_entity_poly.type
_entity_poly.pdbx_seq_one_letter_code
_entity_poly.pdbx_strand_id
1 'polypeptide(L)'
;MDSKMWWQPYFITDLTGVQVLFKNLTISSSTSTFLFALSFTILLCWTERLTSYAYEYFAGSYQTLYRKTHAASPWKSIICRSMIFVVNMICKYLTMLVVMSFSIQLFVAVVLGMGTGQLAVEYWREQRRGDLVPSSEFEMFGNEAC
;
A
#
# COMPACT_ATOMS: atom_id res chain seq x y z
N MET A 1 21.22 -39.91 -19.26
CA MET A 1 19.80 -40.33 -19.30
C MET A 1 19.05 -39.41 -18.38
N ASP A 2 18.49 -38.37 -18.98
CA ASP A 2 17.67 -37.35 -18.35
C ASP A 2 16.36 -37.98 -17.84
N SER A 3 16.29 -38.26 -16.54
CA SER A 3 15.01 -38.37 -15.87
C SER A 3 14.41 -36.97 -15.81
N LYS A 4 13.64 -36.63 -16.85
CA LYS A 4 12.76 -35.46 -16.90
C LYS A 4 11.99 -35.39 -15.58
N MET A 5 12.39 -34.46 -14.72
CA MET A 5 11.56 -34.01 -13.61
C MET A 5 10.29 -33.43 -14.25
N TRP A 6 9.21 -34.20 -14.21
CA TRP A 6 7.89 -33.83 -14.74
C TRP A 6 7.23 -32.70 -13.93
N TRP A 7 7.83 -32.36 -12.78
CA TRP A 7 7.51 -31.20 -11.98
C TRP A 7 8.52 -30.09 -12.29
N GLN A 8 8.08 -29.04 -12.98
CA GLN A 8 8.86 -27.82 -13.10
C GLN A 8 8.56 -26.90 -11.90
N PRO A 9 9.56 -26.28 -11.28
CA PRO A 9 9.31 -25.31 -10.23
C PRO A 9 8.51 -24.15 -10.82
N TYR A 10 7.30 -23.92 -10.29
CA TYR A 10 6.46 -22.79 -10.70
C TYR A 10 7.14 -21.44 -10.44
N PHE A 11 8.10 -21.39 -9.51
CA PHE A 11 8.89 -20.20 -9.24
C PHE A 11 10.24 -20.26 -9.92
N ILE A 12 10.54 -19.20 -10.68
CA ILE A 12 11.79 -19.06 -11.42
C ILE A 12 12.76 -18.25 -10.56
N THR A 13 13.97 -18.77 -10.37
CA THR A 13 15.07 -18.10 -9.66
C THR A 13 15.96 -17.29 -10.59
N ASP A 14 15.87 -17.56 -11.90
CA ASP A 14 16.63 -16.87 -12.92
C ASP A 14 15.85 -15.66 -13.46
N LEU A 15 16.40 -14.46 -13.29
CA LEU A 15 15.75 -13.20 -13.70
C LEU A 15 16.33 -12.63 -14.99
N THR A 16 17.29 -13.30 -15.64
CA THR A 16 17.84 -12.80 -16.90
C THR A 16 16.75 -12.72 -17.96
N GLY A 17 16.39 -11.49 -18.37
CA GLY A 17 15.41 -11.24 -19.42
C GLY A 17 13.93 -11.26 -18.98
N VAL A 18 13.64 -11.37 -17.68
CA VAL A 18 12.25 -11.31 -17.17
C VAL A 18 11.72 -9.87 -17.23
N GLN A 19 10.54 -9.71 -17.82
CA GLN A 19 9.83 -8.43 -17.91
C GLN A 19 8.86 -8.33 -16.72
N VAL A 20 9.08 -7.36 -15.84
CA VAL A 20 8.39 -7.33 -14.54
C VAL A 20 7.11 -6.49 -14.56
N LEU A 21 6.94 -5.54 -15.47
CA LEU A 21 5.76 -4.66 -15.51
C LEU A 21 5.51 -4.00 -16.87
N PHE A 22 6.58 -3.48 -17.49
CA PHE A 22 6.55 -2.81 -18.78
C PHE A 22 7.74 -3.30 -19.60
N LYS A 23 7.63 -3.25 -20.93
CA LYS A 23 8.71 -3.63 -21.87
C LYS A 23 10.04 -2.90 -21.60
N ASN A 24 9.99 -1.72 -20.97
CA ASN A 24 11.17 -0.93 -20.58
C ASN A 24 11.80 -1.34 -19.25
N LEU A 25 11.14 -2.18 -18.44
CA LEU A 25 11.68 -2.77 -17.23
C LEU A 25 12.16 -4.18 -17.54
N THR A 26 13.22 -4.26 -18.35
CA THR A 26 13.96 -5.50 -18.57
C THR A 26 15.10 -5.58 -17.57
N ILE A 27 15.13 -6.69 -16.83
CA ILE A 27 16.27 -7.01 -15.96
C ILE A 27 17.39 -7.50 -16.89
N SER A 28 18.14 -6.53 -17.44
CA SER A 28 19.48 -6.78 -17.96
C SER A 28 20.38 -7.13 -16.77
N SER A 29 21.36 -8.03 -16.94
CA SER A 29 22.26 -8.62 -15.91
C SER A 29 22.97 -7.66 -14.94
N SER A 30 22.72 -6.36 -15.00
CA SER A 30 23.20 -5.38 -14.04
C SER A 30 22.45 -5.49 -12.70
N THR A 31 23.17 -5.69 -11.60
CA THR A 31 22.63 -5.73 -10.23
C THR A 31 21.79 -4.49 -9.87
N SER A 32 22.06 -3.34 -10.49
CA SER A 32 21.35 -2.08 -10.24
C SER A 32 19.88 -2.09 -10.70
N THR A 33 19.57 -2.67 -11.87
CA THR A 33 18.20 -2.73 -12.40
C THR A 33 17.34 -3.64 -11.54
N PHE A 34 17.94 -4.70 -11.01
CA PHE A 34 17.31 -5.62 -10.08
C PHE A 34 16.97 -4.94 -8.74
N LEU A 35 17.92 -4.23 -8.12
CA LEU A 35 17.66 -3.47 -6.88
C LEU A 35 16.61 -2.37 -7.09
N PHE A 36 16.61 -1.74 -8.26
CA PHE A 36 15.59 -0.76 -8.62
C PHE A 36 14.20 -1.41 -8.73
N ALA A 37 14.10 -2.58 -9.39
CA ALA A 37 12.83 -3.31 -9.48
C ALA A 37 12.32 -3.73 -8.09
N LEU A 38 13.19 -4.25 -7.22
CA LEU A 38 12.82 -4.61 -5.84
C LEU A 38 12.32 -3.40 -5.03
N SER A 39 13.08 -2.31 -5.04
CA SER A 39 12.71 -1.11 -4.28
C SER A 39 11.41 -0.50 -4.82
N PHE A 40 11.24 -0.46 -6.14
CA PHE A 40 9.99 -0.03 -6.78
C PHE A 40 8.81 -0.91 -6.36
N THR A 41 8.97 -2.23 -6.35
CA THR A 41 7.93 -3.17 -5.89
C THR A 41 7.55 -2.93 -4.42
N ILE A 42 8.53 -2.70 -3.54
CA ILE A 42 8.26 -2.41 -2.12
C ILE A 42 7.51 -1.09 -1.98
N LEU A 43 7.93 -0.04 -2.70
CA LEU A 43 7.25 1.25 -2.72
C LEU A 43 5.81 1.12 -3.25
N LEU A 44 5.60 0.29 -4.26
CA LEU A 44 4.28 0.00 -4.81
C LEU A 44 3.38 -0.68 -3.74
N CYS A 45 3.90 -1.65 -3.01
CA CYS A 45 3.18 -2.29 -1.90
C CYS A 45 2.87 -1.28 -0.77
N TRP A 46 3.81 -0.39 -0.44
CA TRP A 46 3.60 0.66 0.56
C TRP A 46 2.54 1.65 0.14
N THR A 47 2.57 2.12 -1.11
CA THR A 47 1.57 3.04 -1.67
C THR A 47 0.18 2.42 -1.71
N GLU A 48 0.05 1.12 -2.02
CA GLU A 48 -1.22 0.39 -1.92
C GLU A 48 -1.81 0.44 -0.49
N ARG A 49 -0.96 0.19 0.52
CA ARG A 49 -1.38 0.21 1.93
C ARG A 49 -1.69 1.63 2.42
N LEU A 50 -0.87 2.61 2.05
CA LEU A 50 -1.07 4.03 2.32
C LEU A 50 -2.36 4.56 1.70
N THR A 51 -2.65 4.24 0.45
CA THR A 51 -3.87 4.69 -0.24
C THR A 51 -5.13 4.04 0.33
N SER A 52 -5.05 2.76 0.72
CA SER A 52 -6.13 2.09 1.44
C SER A 52 -6.40 2.76 2.80
N TYR A 53 -5.34 3.08 3.54
CA TYR A 53 -5.46 3.81 4.80
C TYR A 53 -6.02 5.23 4.61
N ALA A 54 -5.55 5.96 3.59
CA ALA A 54 -6.04 7.28 3.26
C ALA A 54 -7.54 7.23 2.91
N TYR A 55 -7.98 6.22 2.14
CA TYR A 55 -9.39 6.02 1.83
C TYR A 55 -10.26 5.86 3.09
N GLU A 56 -9.85 5.01 4.04
CA GLU A 56 -10.53 4.85 5.33
C GLU A 56 -10.53 6.15 6.14
N TYR A 57 -9.39 6.85 6.17
CA TYR A 57 -9.23 8.10 6.89
C TYR A 57 -10.16 9.20 6.36
N PHE A 58 -10.22 9.39 5.04
CA PHE A 58 -11.13 10.36 4.42
C PHE A 58 -12.60 9.96 4.60
N ALA A 59 -12.92 8.66 4.63
CA ALA A 59 -14.27 8.20 4.91
C ALA A 59 -14.71 8.54 6.34
N GLY A 60 -13.85 8.34 7.34
CA GLY A 60 -14.16 8.62 8.75
C GLY A 60 -14.24 10.11 9.08
N SER A 61 -13.31 10.92 8.57
CA SER A 61 -13.28 12.37 8.80
C SER A 61 -14.49 13.10 8.18
N TYR A 62 -15.05 12.56 7.11
CA TYR A 62 -16.24 13.13 6.49
C TYR A 62 -17.50 12.95 7.34
N GLN A 63 -17.65 11.81 8.03
CA GLN A 63 -18.84 11.54 8.85
C GLN A 63 -18.96 12.52 10.03
N THR A 64 -17.83 13.01 10.56
CA THR A 64 -17.78 14.04 11.61
C THR A 64 -17.94 15.47 11.06
N LEU A 65 -17.33 15.78 9.91
CA LEU A 65 -17.47 17.10 9.27
C LEU A 65 -18.88 17.38 8.73
N TYR A 66 -19.54 16.38 8.13
CA TYR A 66 -20.90 16.53 7.61
C TYR A 66 -21.93 16.78 8.72
N ARG A 67 -21.66 16.26 9.92
CA ARG A 67 -22.52 16.46 11.10
C ARG A 67 -22.35 17.86 11.71
N LYS A 68 -21.18 18.50 11.56
CA LYS A 68 -20.86 19.80 12.16
C LYS A 68 -21.10 20.98 11.22
N THR A 69 -20.98 20.78 9.90
CA THR A 69 -20.98 21.87 8.93
C THR A 69 -21.82 21.52 7.70
N HIS A 70 -23.09 21.91 7.71
CA HIS A 70 -24.06 21.75 6.60
C HIS A 70 -23.68 22.47 5.27
N ALA A 71 -22.47 23.03 5.15
CA ALA A 71 -22.08 23.95 4.07
C ALA A 71 -20.90 23.48 3.19
N ALA A 72 -20.28 22.33 3.47
CA ALA A 72 -19.20 21.81 2.63
C ALA A 72 -19.77 21.12 1.38
N SER A 73 -19.45 21.64 0.19
CA SER A 73 -19.88 21.07 -1.10
C SER A 73 -19.52 19.56 -1.18
N PRO A 74 -20.52 18.66 -1.24
CA PRO A 74 -20.29 17.21 -1.17
C PRO A 74 -19.52 16.67 -2.38
N TRP A 75 -19.60 17.38 -3.51
CA TRP A 75 -19.04 16.93 -4.79
C TRP A 75 -17.52 16.83 -4.78
N LYS A 76 -16.82 17.81 -4.20
CA LYS A 76 -15.34 17.78 -4.13
C LYS A 76 -14.84 16.57 -3.33
N SER A 77 -15.54 16.23 -2.25
CA SER A 77 -15.24 15.06 -1.41
C SER A 77 -15.49 13.75 -2.14
N ILE A 78 -16.64 13.64 -2.81
CA ILE A 78 -16.99 12.46 -3.63
C ILE A 78 -15.96 12.21 -4.73
N ILE A 79 -15.55 13.27 -5.45
CA ILE A 79 -14.53 13.17 -6.50
C ILE A 79 -13.19 12.73 -5.92
N CYS A 80 -12.73 13.36 -4.84
CA CYS A 80 -11.46 12.99 -4.18
C CYS A 80 -11.46 11.52 -3.74
N ARG A 81 -12.53 11.07 -3.09
CA ARG A 81 -12.68 9.68 -2.65
C ARG A 81 -12.67 8.69 -3.82
N SER A 82 -13.38 9.03 -4.90
CA SER A 82 -13.40 8.21 -6.11
C SER A 82 -12.00 8.10 -6.73
N MET A 83 -11.25 9.21 -6.80
CA MET A 83 -9.87 9.21 -7.29
C MET A 83 -8.96 8.33 -6.44
N ILE A 84 -9.03 8.42 -5.10
CA ILE A 84 -8.23 7.57 -4.21
C ILE A 84 -8.58 6.09 -4.42
N PHE A 85 -9.86 5.77 -4.59
CA PHE A 85 -10.30 4.39 -4.87
C PHE A 85 -9.73 3.87 -6.19
N VAL A 86 -9.77 4.66 -7.26
CA VAL A 86 -9.20 4.29 -8.56
C VAL A 86 -7.69 4.07 -8.47
N VAL A 87 -6.97 4.96 -7.79
CA VAL A 87 -5.51 4.81 -7.58
C VAL A 87 -5.20 3.53 -6.81
N ASN A 88 -5.96 3.24 -5.73
CA ASN A 88 -5.78 2.01 -4.95
C ASN A 88 -6.01 0.76 -5.82
N MET A 89 -7.04 0.77 -6.67
CA MET A 89 -7.28 -0.33 -7.61
C MET A 89 -6.12 -0.52 -8.58
N ILE A 90 -5.59 0.56 -9.16
CA ILE A 90 -4.44 0.48 -10.06
C ILE A 90 -3.23 -0.14 -9.35
N CYS A 91 -2.92 0.31 -8.12
CA CYS A 91 -1.85 -0.26 -7.31
C CYS A 91 -2.05 -1.77 -7.09
N LYS A 92 -3.25 -2.21 -6.70
CA LYS A 92 -3.55 -3.64 -6.49
C LYS A 92 -3.33 -4.48 -7.74
N TYR A 93 -3.78 -4.00 -8.90
CA TYR A 93 -3.56 -4.71 -10.16
C TYR A 93 -2.08 -4.77 -10.53
N LEU A 94 -1.31 -3.70 -10.29
CA LEU A 94 0.12 -3.72 -10.52
C LEU A 94 0.85 -4.69 -9.56
N THR A 95 0.53 -4.70 -8.27
CA THR A 95 1.08 -5.67 -7.30
C THR A 95 0.76 -7.11 -7.73
N MET A 96 -0.47 -7.35 -8.18
CA MET A 96 -0.88 -8.67 -8.69
C MET A 96 -0.07 -9.09 -9.91
N LEU A 97 0.21 -8.16 -10.83
CA LEU A 97 0.99 -8.41 -12.03
C LEU A 97 2.46 -8.75 -11.69
N VAL A 98 3.03 -8.10 -10.67
CA VAL A 98 4.36 -8.45 -10.13
C VAL A 98 4.38 -9.88 -9.60
N VAL A 99 3.39 -10.27 -8.79
CA VAL A 99 3.32 -11.63 -8.22
C VAL A 99 3.15 -12.69 -9.30
N MET A 100 2.37 -12.38 -10.34
CA MET A 100 2.18 -13.25 -11.52
C MET A 100 3.43 -13.39 -12.39
N SER A 101 4.51 -12.65 -12.13
CA SER A 101 5.80 -12.88 -12.80
C SER A 101 6.51 -14.14 -12.32
N PHE A 102 5.98 -14.81 -11.28
CA PHE A 102 6.50 -16.07 -10.71
C PHE A 102 8.00 -16.03 -10.35
N SER A 103 8.56 -14.84 -10.10
CA SER A 103 9.92 -14.69 -9.59
C SER A 103 9.91 -14.77 -8.07
N ILE A 104 10.72 -15.67 -7.51
CA ILE A 104 10.79 -15.85 -6.06
C ILE A 104 11.28 -14.58 -5.33
N GLN A 105 12.19 -13.83 -5.95
CA GLN A 105 12.78 -12.63 -5.34
C GLN A 105 11.77 -11.49 -5.27
N LEU A 106 11.00 -11.29 -6.34
CA LEU A 106 9.90 -10.32 -6.36
C LEU A 106 8.78 -10.73 -5.40
N PHE A 107 8.46 -12.03 -5.33
CA PHE A 107 7.46 -12.54 -4.40
C PHE A 107 7.85 -12.24 -2.94
N VAL A 108 9.08 -12.55 -2.55
CA VAL A 108 9.58 -12.24 -1.20
C VAL A 108 9.54 -10.73 -0.93
N ALA A 109 9.94 -9.90 -1.91
CA ALA A 109 9.88 -8.45 -1.77
C ALA A 109 8.44 -7.93 -1.61
N VAL A 110 7.47 -8.50 -2.33
CA VAL A 110 6.05 -8.18 -2.17
C VAL A 110 5.55 -8.56 -0.77
N VAL A 111 5.87 -9.76 -0.28
CA VAL A 111 5.45 -10.23 1.05
C VAL A 111 6.04 -9.33 2.15
N LEU A 112 7.35 -9.05 2.09
CA LEU A 112 8.01 -8.17 3.05
C LEU A 112 7.52 -6.72 2.94
N GLY A 113 7.30 -6.24 1.71
CA GLY A 113 6.76 -4.90 1.44
C GLY A 113 5.34 -4.73 1.98
N MET A 114 4.47 -5.72 1.81
CA MET A 114 3.12 -5.71 2.38
C MET A 114 3.16 -5.78 3.90
N GLY A 115 3.99 -6.64 4.49
CA GLY A 115 4.11 -6.77 5.95
C GLY A 115 4.63 -5.48 6.60
N THR A 116 5.72 -4.92 6.06
CA THR A 116 6.28 -3.65 6.54
C THR A 116 5.34 -2.47 6.31
N GLY A 117 4.64 -2.43 5.17
CA GLY A 117 3.64 -1.41 4.88
C GLY A 117 2.45 -1.47 5.83
N GLN A 118 1.98 -2.67 6.19
CA GLN A 118 0.92 -2.85 7.19
C GLN A 118 1.37 -2.36 8.57
N LEU A 119 2.57 -2.73 9.00
CA LEU A 119 3.15 -2.30 10.27
C LEU A 119 3.28 -0.77 10.34
N ALA A 120 3.76 -0.13 9.27
CA ALA A 120 3.87 1.33 9.19
C ALA A 120 2.52 2.03 9.33
N VAL A 121 1.48 1.51 8.66
CA VAL A 121 0.10 2.04 8.76
C VAL A 121 -0.47 1.88 10.17
N GLU A 122 -0.24 0.73 10.82
CA GLU A 122 -0.68 0.49 12.19
C GLU A 122 0.05 1.40 13.18
N TYR A 123 1.36 1.54 13.05
CA TYR A 123 2.16 2.46 13.85
C TYR A 123 1.62 3.91 13.75
N TRP A 124 1.36 4.40 12.54
CA TRP A 124 0.75 5.73 12.36
C TRP A 124 -0.68 5.83 12.90
N ARG A 125 -1.45 4.74 12.87
CA ARG A 125 -2.79 4.70 13.45
C ARG A 125 -2.74 4.79 14.98
N GLU A 126 -1.79 4.11 15.62
CA GLU A 126 -1.59 4.15 17.07
C GLU A 126 -1.06 5.50 17.54
N GLN A 127 -0.04 6.04 16.87
CA GLN A 127 0.51 7.37 17.18
C GLN A 127 -0.58 8.44 17.20
N ARG A 128 -1.50 8.42 16.22
CA ARG A 128 -2.63 9.35 16.18
C ARG A 128 -3.67 9.14 17.27
N ARG A 129 -3.90 7.90 17.72
CA ARG A 129 -4.76 7.67 18.89
C ARG A 129 -4.13 8.27 20.14
N GLY A 130 -2.82 8.10 20.30
CA GLY A 130 -2.04 8.68 21.38
C GLY A 130 -2.12 10.20 21.46
N ASP A 131 -2.21 10.91 20.33
CA ASP A 131 -2.36 12.38 20.31
C ASP A 131 -3.79 12.88 20.63
N LEU A 132 -4.81 12.05 20.35
CA LEU A 132 -6.23 12.41 20.58
C LEU A 132 -6.67 12.18 22.04
N VAL A 133 -6.09 11.22 22.74
CA VAL A 133 -6.37 10.95 24.17
C VAL A 133 -6.01 12.14 25.08
N PRO A 134 -4.80 12.74 25.03
CA PRO A 134 -4.41 13.81 25.95
C PRO A 134 -5.26 15.08 25.78
N SER A 135 -5.78 15.33 24.59
CA SER A 135 -6.71 16.45 24.35
C SER A 135 -8.10 16.17 24.93
N SER A 136 -8.59 14.93 24.88
CA SER A 136 -9.89 14.55 25.46
C SER A 136 -9.89 14.50 27.00
N GLU A 137 -8.79 14.08 27.64
CA GLU A 137 -8.68 14.10 29.10
C GLU A 137 -8.65 15.54 29.63
N PHE A 138 -7.93 16.44 28.96
CA PHE A 138 -7.91 17.87 29.33
C PHE A 138 -9.29 18.54 29.19
N GLU A 139 -10.08 18.19 28.18
CA GLU A 139 -11.46 18.68 28.03
C GLU A 139 -12.40 18.13 29.12
N MET A 140 -12.26 16.85 29.54
CA MET A 140 -13.06 16.31 30.63
C MET A 140 -12.72 16.96 31.98
N PHE A 141 -11.44 17.14 32.31
CA PHE A 141 -11.04 17.81 33.55
C PHE A 141 -11.43 19.30 33.58
N GLY A 142 -11.46 19.98 32.44
CA GLY A 142 -11.93 21.37 32.36
C GLY A 142 -13.44 21.52 32.57
N ASN A 143 -14.22 20.48 32.24
CA ASN A 143 -15.67 20.53 32.32
C ASN A 143 -16.23 20.12 33.70
N GLU A 144 -15.42 19.52 34.58
CA GLU A 144 -15.75 19.26 35.98
C GLU A 144 -15.27 20.35 36.95
N ALA A 145 -14.54 21.36 36.45
CA ALA A 145 -14.01 22.47 37.23
C ALA A 145 -14.87 23.76 37.20
N CYS A 146 -16.07 23.70 36.59
CA CYS A 146 -17.09 24.75 36.58
C CYS A 146 -18.37 24.24 37.25
#